data_AF-A0A348TR98-F1
#
_entry.id   AF-A0A348TR98-F1
#
_cell.length_a   1.000
_cell.length_b   1.000
_cell.length_c   1.000
_cell.angle_alpha   90.00
_cell.angle_beta   90.00
_cell.angle_gamma   90.00
#
_symmetry.space_group_name_H-M   'P 1'
#
loop_
_entity.id
_entity.type
_entity.pdbx_description
1 polymer ?
#
loop_
_entity_poly.entity_id
_entity_poly.type
_entity_poly.pdbx_seq_one_letter_code
_entity_poly.pdbx_strand_id
1 'polypeptide(L)'
;MGLSLALVSMATMCFAQKPKQVMLEPSAVLKKYVSPSALSFFYKDSLQTQSKIAALVSQLHARGFLTASPDSFTKSKDTLWVHLFLGNVYKKAVINTSGVSMLALRRTGLKSVFPDIHKFSF
;
A
#
# COMPACT_ATOMS: atom_id res chain seq x y z
N MET A 1 -5.10 32.05 48.13
CA MET A 1 -4.48 31.53 46.89
C MET A 1 -5.10 30.17 46.59
N GLY A 2 -6.05 30.06 45.67
CA GLY A 2 -6.84 28.82 45.53
C GLY A 2 -7.60 28.70 44.21
N LEU A 3 -6.98 29.07 43.10
CA LEU A 3 -7.68 29.20 41.80
C LEU A 3 -6.93 28.53 40.63
N SER A 4 -6.16 27.47 40.89
CA SER A 4 -5.34 26.80 39.85
C SER A 4 -5.76 25.36 39.52
N LEU A 5 -6.45 24.64 40.41
CA LEU A 5 -6.72 23.21 40.17
C LEU A 5 -7.89 22.90 39.22
N ALA A 6 -8.79 23.85 38.94
CA ALA A 6 -9.96 23.59 38.10
C ALA A 6 -9.66 23.61 36.59
N LEU A 7 -8.59 24.30 36.16
CA LEU A 7 -8.27 24.49 34.75
C LEU A 7 -7.51 23.31 34.10
N VAL A 8 -6.88 22.45 34.90
CA VAL A 8 -6.14 21.29 34.39
C VAL A 8 -7.06 20.08 34.15
N SER A 9 -8.25 20.04 34.76
CA SER A 9 -9.20 18.92 34.62
C SER A 9 -9.99 18.93 33.31
N MET A 10 -10.15 20.08 32.65
CA MET A 10 -10.88 20.17 31.37
C MET A 10 -10.06 19.76 30.13
N ALA A 11 -8.75 19.53 30.26
CA ALA A 11 -7.87 19.26 29.12
C ALA A 11 -7.85 17.78 28.67
N THR A 12 -8.52 16.87 29.39
CA THR A 12 -8.57 15.44 29.06
C THR A 12 -9.97 14.98 28.65
N MET A 13 -10.72 15.80 27.90
CA MET A 13 -11.73 15.25 26.99
C MET A 13 -11.02 14.59 25.81
N CYS A 14 -10.38 13.46 26.10
CA CYS A 14 -9.82 12.59 25.10
C CYS A 14 -11.02 12.05 24.30
N PHE A 15 -11.32 12.66 23.15
CA PHE A 15 -12.28 12.14 22.19
C PHE A 15 -11.82 10.72 21.83
N ALA A 16 -12.37 9.73 22.53
CA ALA A 16 -12.22 8.33 22.19
C ALA A 16 -12.96 8.12 20.87
N GLN A 17 -12.30 8.44 19.76
CA GLN A 17 -12.79 8.16 18.43
C GLN A 17 -13.02 6.65 18.37
N LYS A 18 -14.30 6.26 18.25
CA LYS A 18 -14.68 4.85 18.13
C LYS A 18 -13.89 4.25 16.96
N PRO A 19 -13.21 3.11 17.16
CA PRO A 19 -12.41 2.50 16.11
C PRO A 19 -13.31 2.17 14.93
N LYS A 20 -13.01 2.73 13.77
CA LYS A 20 -13.70 2.41 12.51
C LYS A 20 -13.02 1.21 11.89
N GLN A 21 -13.79 0.35 11.24
CA GLN A 21 -13.24 -0.83 10.57
C GLN A 21 -13.01 -0.50 9.10
N VAL A 22 -11.83 -0.78 8.56
CA VAL A 22 -11.63 -0.87 7.10
C VAL A 22 -11.77 -2.32 6.70
N MET A 23 -12.52 -2.55 5.63
CA MET A 23 -12.52 -3.80 4.91
C MET A 23 -12.11 -3.51 3.47
N LEU A 24 -11.04 -4.14 3.02
CA LEU A 24 -10.72 -4.16 1.59
C LEU A 24 -11.60 -5.23 0.97
N GLU A 25 -12.42 -4.86 -0.01
CA GLU A 25 -13.24 -5.84 -0.71
C GLU A 25 -12.32 -6.85 -1.38
N PRO A 26 -12.36 -8.14 -0.98
CA PRO A 26 -11.48 -9.11 -1.56
C PRO A 26 -12.12 -9.60 -2.87
N SER A 27 -11.50 -9.25 -3.99
CA SER A 27 -11.61 -10.13 -5.15
C SER A 27 -11.05 -11.51 -4.75
N ALA A 28 -11.60 -12.61 -5.27
CA ALA A 28 -11.08 -13.96 -4.99
C ALA A 28 -9.57 -14.09 -5.31
N VAL A 29 -9.07 -13.21 -6.18
CA VAL A 29 -7.67 -13.05 -6.55
C VAL A 29 -6.84 -12.51 -5.38
N LEU A 30 -7.29 -11.45 -4.69
CA LEU A 30 -6.56 -10.83 -3.56
C LEU A 30 -6.26 -11.80 -2.42
N LYS A 31 -7.20 -12.70 -2.10
CA LYS A 31 -7.03 -13.71 -1.03
C LYS A 31 -5.87 -14.69 -1.31
N LYS A 32 -5.44 -14.85 -2.57
CA LYS A 32 -4.29 -15.68 -2.94
C LYS A 32 -2.95 -15.00 -2.66
N TYR A 33 -2.94 -13.66 -2.61
CA TYR A 33 -1.70 -12.88 -2.53
C TYR A 33 -1.55 -12.12 -1.21
N VAL A 34 -2.61 -11.94 -0.43
CA VAL A 34 -2.58 -11.15 0.79
C VAL A 34 -3.26 -11.92 1.91
N SER A 35 -2.69 -11.86 3.12
CA SER A 35 -3.26 -12.53 4.28
C SER A 35 -4.63 -11.91 4.64
N PRO A 36 -5.60 -12.71 5.12
CA PRO A 36 -6.91 -12.19 5.54
C PRO A 36 -6.83 -11.06 6.57
N SER A 37 -5.84 -11.12 7.47
CA SER A 37 -5.60 -10.10 8.50
C SER A 37 -5.13 -8.75 7.94
N ALA A 38 -4.53 -8.71 6.74
CA ALA A 38 -4.16 -7.47 6.08
C ALA A 38 -5.32 -6.87 5.26
N LEU A 39 -6.38 -7.65 5.00
CA LEU A 39 -7.57 -7.23 4.25
C LEU A 39 -8.65 -6.59 5.14
N SER A 40 -8.54 -6.69 6.45
CA SER A 40 -9.44 -6.00 7.39
C SER A 40 -8.67 -5.46 8.58
N PHE A 41 -8.82 -4.16 8.89
CA PHE A 41 -8.12 -3.54 10.01
C PHE A 41 -8.93 -2.44 10.65
N PHE A 42 -8.74 -2.22 11.96
CA PHE A 42 -9.31 -1.07 12.66
C PHE A 42 -8.38 0.13 12.55
N TYR A 43 -8.97 1.33 12.48
CA TYR A 43 -8.26 2.59 12.43
C TYR A 43 -8.94 3.64 13.28
N LYS A 44 -8.12 4.52 13.86
CA LYS A 44 -8.59 5.75 14.54
C LYS A 44 -8.51 6.95 13.61
N ASP A 45 -7.50 6.99 12.74
CA ASP A 45 -7.19 8.14 11.88
C ASP A 45 -7.13 7.78 10.38
N SER A 46 -7.55 8.74 9.56
CA SER A 46 -7.44 8.77 8.11
C SER A 46 -6.00 8.62 7.60
N LEU A 47 -5.01 9.24 8.27
CA LEU A 47 -3.61 9.16 7.84
C LEU A 47 -3.06 7.73 7.98
N GLN A 48 -3.38 7.06 9.09
CA GLN A 48 -3.01 5.66 9.30
C GLN A 48 -3.67 4.75 8.27
N THR A 49 -4.90 5.06 7.86
CA THR A 49 -5.62 4.32 6.83
C THR A 49 -4.92 4.43 5.48
N GLN A 50 -4.56 5.64 5.07
CA GLN A 50 -3.82 5.87 3.83
C GLN A 50 -2.46 5.14 3.82
N SER A 51 -1.70 5.25 4.92
CA SER A 51 -0.42 4.57 5.08
C SER A 51 -0.54 3.05 4.94
N LYS A 52 -1.55 2.44 5.58
CA LYS A 52 -1.80 0.99 5.47
C LYS A 52 -2.19 0.56 4.06
N ILE A 53 -3.07 1.33 3.40
CA ILE A 53 -3.48 1.04 2.02
C ILE A 53 -2.27 1.15 1.09
N ALA A 54 -1.44 2.18 1.23
CA ALA A 54 -0.23 2.35 0.44
C ALA A 54 0.76 1.19 0.65
N ALA A 55 0.94 0.72 1.89
CA ALA A 55 1.77 -0.43 2.18
C ALA A 55 1.25 -1.71 1.50
N LEU A 56 -0.06 -1.93 1.51
CA LEU A 56 -0.68 -3.07 0.85
C LEU A 56 -0.54 -3.00 -0.68
N VAL A 57 -0.75 -1.83 -1.28
CA VAL A 57 -0.52 -1.61 -2.72
C VAL A 57 0.94 -1.87 -3.08
N SER A 58 1.89 -1.42 -2.26
CA SER A 58 3.31 -1.70 -2.45
C SER A 58 3.64 -3.20 -2.40
N GLN A 59 3.00 -3.96 -1.50
CA GLN A 59 3.13 -5.43 -1.48
C GLN A 59 2.57 -6.09 -2.75
N LEU A 60 1.49 -5.55 -3.32
CA LEU A 60 0.94 -6.04 -4.59
C LEU A 60 1.87 -5.71 -5.76
N HIS A 61 2.48 -4.51 -5.77
CA HIS A 61 3.48 -4.11 -6.77
C HIS A 61 4.69 -5.04 -6.74
N ALA A 62 5.19 -5.38 -5.56
CA ALA A 62 6.29 -6.33 -5.39
C ALA A 62 5.98 -7.75 -5.91
N ARG A 63 4.69 -8.11 -6.03
CA ARG A 63 4.21 -9.38 -6.58
C ARG A 63 3.88 -9.32 -8.08
N GLY A 64 4.10 -8.17 -8.73
CA GLY A 64 3.91 -7.98 -10.16
C GLY A 64 2.59 -7.32 -10.56
N PHE A 65 1.73 -6.91 -9.63
CA PHE A 65 0.52 -6.13 -9.95
C PHE A 65 0.86 -4.65 -10.11
N LEU A 66 1.64 -4.30 -11.14
CA LEU A 66 2.22 -2.95 -11.29
C LEU A 66 1.19 -1.82 -11.42
N THR A 67 -0.03 -2.14 -11.84
CA THR A 67 -1.13 -1.17 -12.00
C THR A 67 -2.11 -1.20 -10.83
N ALA A 68 -1.81 -1.94 -9.76
CA ALA A 68 -2.71 -2.00 -8.61
C ALA A 68 -2.85 -0.63 -7.95
N SER A 69 -4.08 -0.22 -7.69
CA SER A 69 -4.41 1.06 -7.09
C SER A 69 -5.75 0.99 -6.32
N PRO A 70 -5.97 1.90 -5.36
CA PRO A 70 -7.29 2.13 -4.79
C PRO A 70 -8.20 2.70 -5.88
N ASP A 71 -9.36 2.08 -6.08
CA ASP A 71 -10.33 2.49 -7.09
C ASP A 71 -11.42 3.38 -6.46
N SER A 72 -12.11 2.85 -5.45
CA SER A 72 -13.19 3.57 -4.77
C SER A 72 -13.26 3.26 -3.29
N PHE A 73 -13.91 4.18 -2.56
CA PHE A 73 -14.10 4.12 -1.12
C PHE A 73 -15.59 4.22 -0.81
N THR A 74 -16.15 3.17 -0.21
CA THR A 74 -17.57 3.13 0.16
C THR A 74 -17.70 3.08 1.66
N LYS A 75 -18.32 4.10 2.27
CA LYS A 75 -18.55 4.09 3.72
C LYS A 75 -19.94 3.56 4.04
N SER A 76 -20.01 2.53 4.88
CA SER A 76 -21.26 1.96 5.38
C SER A 76 -21.20 1.83 6.90
N LYS A 77 -22.05 2.58 7.61
CA LYS A 77 -22.06 2.68 9.09
C LYS A 77 -20.65 3.01 9.63
N ASP A 78 -20.06 2.08 10.39
CA ASP A 78 -18.73 2.17 10.98
C ASP A 78 -17.64 1.45 10.17
N THR A 79 -17.98 1.00 8.95
CA THR A 79 -17.08 0.28 8.05
C THR A 79 -16.75 1.12 6.81
N LEU A 80 -15.47 1.26 6.51
CA LEU A 80 -14.95 1.79 5.26
C LEU A 80 -14.57 0.63 4.35
N TRP A 81 -15.27 0.49 3.24
CA TRP A 81 -14.95 -0.45 2.19
C TRP A 81 -13.99 0.20 1.21
N VAL A 82 -12.88 -0.47 0.93
CA VAL A 82 -11.87 -0.03 -0.03
C VAL A 82 -11.85 -1.02 -1.17
N HIS A 83 -12.23 -0.57 -2.36
CA HIS A 83 -12.16 -1.37 -3.58
C HIS A 83 -10.80 -1.13 -4.23
N LEU A 84 -10.13 -2.21 -4.61
CA LEU A 84 -8.83 -2.16 -5.28
C LEU A 84 -8.97 -2.60 -6.72
N PHE A 85 -8.46 -1.77 -7.63
CA PHE A 85 -8.13 -2.22 -8.96
C PHE A 85 -6.78 -2.96 -8.91
N LEU A 86 -6.71 -4.16 -9.49
CA LEU A 86 -5.48 -4.97 -9.49
C LEU A 86 -4.71 -4.91 -10.81
N GLY A 87 -5.44 -4.80 -11.92
CA GLY A 87 -4.89 -4.97 -13.25
C GLY A 87 -4.24 -6.34 -13.49
N ASN A 88 -3.34 -6.40 -14.46
CA ASN A 88 -2.64 -7.63 -14.86
C ASN A 88 -1.40 -7.91 -14.01
N VAL A 89 -1.01 -9.18 -13.92
CA VAL A 89 0.23 -9.61 -13.28
C VAL A 89 1.37 -9.59 -14.29
N TYR A 90 2.36 -8.75 -14.07
CA TYR A 90 3.57 -8.65 -14.87
C TYR A 90 4.66 -9.53 -14.27
N LYS A 91 5.11 -10.54 -15.01
CA LYS A 91 6.12 -11.52 -14.55
C LYS A 91 7.55 -11.21 -15.01
N LYS A 92 7.71 -10.37 -16.03
CA LYS A 92 8.99 -10.06 -16.65
C LYS A 92 9.05 -8.57 -16.99
N ALA A 93 10.20 -7.97 -16.72
CA ALA A 93 10.51 -6.61 -17.14
C ALA A 93 11.81 -6.65 -17.95
N VAL A 94 11.86 -5.83 -19.00
CA VAL A 94 13.05 -5.65 -19.82
C VAL A 94 13.61 -4.26 -19.52
N ILE A 95 14.86 -4.22 -19.06
CA ILE A 95 15.56 -2.95 -18.84
C ILE A 95 16.35 -2.65 -20.11
N ASN A 96 15.91 -1.66 -20.89
CA ASN A 96 16.68 -1.20 -22.04
C ASN A 96 17.84 -0.31 -21.56
N THR A 97 19.08 -0.74 -21.84
CA THR A 97 20.31 -0.02 -21.46
C THR A 97 21.01 0.62 -22.66
N SER A 98 20.38 0.66 -23.84
CA SER A 98 21.00 1.11 -25.10
C SER A 98 21.56 2.53 -25.10
N GLY A 99 21.18 3.38 -24.14
CA GLY A 99 21.69 4.74 -23.97
C GLY A 99 22.63 4.96 -22.78
N VAL A 100 22.97 3.90 -22.01
CA VAL A 100 23.77 4.03 -20.80
C VAL A 100 25.22 3.63 -21.07
N SER A 101 26.18 4.47 -20.68
CA SER A 101 27.60 4.17 -20.88
C SER A 101 28.02 2.88 -20.15
N MET A 102 28.89 2.11 -20.79
CA MET A 102 29.40 0.85 -20.23
C MET A 102 30.11 0.99 -18.88
N LEU A 103 30.74 2.15 -18.62
CA LEU A 103 31.36 2.45 -17.33
C LEU A 103 30.31 2.65 -16.23
N ALA A 104 29.21 3.34 -16.52
CA ALA A 104 28.11 3.54 -15.59
C ALA A 104 27.39 2.22 -15.26
N LEU A 105 27.19 1.36 -16.25
CA LEU A 105 26.60 0.02 -16.05
C LEU A 105 27.50 -0.91 -15.20
N ARG A 106 28.82 -0.78 -15.30
CA ARG A 106 29.77 -1.54 -14.46
C ARG A 106 29.79 -1.05 -13.03
N ARG A 107 29.79 0.27 -12.81
CA ARG A 107 29.80 0.88 -11.46
C ARG A 107 28.54 0.57 -10.66
N THR A 108 27.41 0.42 -11.33
CA THR A 108 26.12 0.08 -10.71
C THR A 108 25.88 -1.41 -10.55
N GLY A 109 26.78 -2.27 -11.06
CA GLY A 109 26.61 -3.73 -11.03
C GLY A 109 25.55 -4.30 -11.99
N LEU A 110 24.89 -3.45 -12.79
CA LEU A 110 23.82 -3.86 -13.72
C LEU A 110 24.32 -4.77 -14.85
N LYS A 111 25.60 -4.69 -15.21
CA LYS A 111 26.20 -5.48 -16.29
C LYS A 111 26.22 -7.00 -16.00
N SER A 112 26.38 -7.44 -14.75
CA SER A 112 26.46 -8.89 -14.42
C SER A 112 25.10 -9.53 -14.17
N VAL A 113 24.04 -8.73 -13.98
CA VAL A 113 22.70 -9.21 -13.61
C VAL A 113 21.83 -9.49 -14.84
N PHE A 114 22.08 -8.82 -15.96
CA PHE A 114 21.28 -8.95 -17.19
C PHE A 114 22.17 -9.17 -18.42
N PRO A 115 22.84 -10.33 -18.55
CA PRO A 115 23.72 -10.59 -19.67
C PRO A 115 22.97 -10.69 -21.02
N ASP A 116 21.72 -11.15 -21.01
CA ASP A 116 20.92 -11.31 -22.23
C ASP A 116 19.49 -10.80 -22.05
N ILE A 117 19.20 -9.65 -22.65
CA ILE A 117 17.83 -9.15 -22.85
C ILE A 117 17.25 -9.90 -24.06
N HIS A 118 16.85 -11.14 -23.86
CA HIS A 118 16.13 -11.89 -24.90
C HIS A 118 14.67 -11.42 -24.94
N LYS A 119 14.25 -10.94 -26.12
CA LYS A 119 12.84 -10.79 -26.50
C LYS A 119 12.11 -12.10 -26.21
N PHE A 120 11.00 -12.05 -25.49
CA PHE A 120 10.06 -13.17 -25.48
C PHE A 120 8.62 -12.70 -25.58
N SER A 121 7.92 -13.44 -26.43
CA SER A 121 6.55 -13.30 -26.88
C SER A 121 5.52 -13.59 -25.80
N PHE A 122 4.33 -13.01 -26.05
CA PHE A 122 3.09 -13.11 -25.28
C PHE A 122 2.62 -14.54 -25.06
#